data_AF-A0A1Q9RWQ7-F1
#
_entry.id   AF-A0A1Q9RWQ7-F1
#
_cell.length_a   1.000
_cell.length_b   1.000
_cell.length_c   1.000
_cell.angle_alpha   90.00
_cell.angle_beta   90.00
_cell.angle_gamma   90.00
#
_symmetry.space_group_name_H-M   'P 1'
#
loop_
_entity.id
_entity.type
_entity.pdbx_description
1 polymer ?
#
loop_
_entity_poly.entity_id
_entity_poly.type
_entity_poly.pdbx_seq_one_letter_code
_entity_poly.pdbx_strand_id
1 'polypeptide(L)'
;MLSAFVRGLPDHLTPRGEAWLVVSDLPELLGLRDPAALPALVSAAGLVVRDRLTATPTTRAPHADDPLAPLRGRETVTLWRLGTA
;
A
#
# COMPACT_ATOMS: atom_id res chain seq x y z
N MET A 1 -6.41 10.32 -3.03
CA MET A 1 -6.89 9.05 -3.63
C MET A 1 -6.83 7.90 -2.62
N LEU A 2 -5.64 7.44 -2.19
CA LEU A 2 -5.51 6.32 -1.23
C LEU A 2 -6.27 6.53 0.08
N SER A 3 -6.13 7.70 0.71
CA SER A 3 -6.82 8.00 1.97
C SER A 3 -8.35 8.03 1.83
N ALA A 4 -8.88 8.41 0.66
CA ALA A 4 -10.31 8.40 0.41
C ALA A 4 -10.81 6.97 0.18
N PHE A 5 -10.05 6.17 -0.59
CA PHE A 5 -10.34 4.75 -0.78
C PHE A 5 -10.41 4.01 0.56
N VAL A 6 -9.37 4.11 1.40
CA VAL A 6 -9.33 3.41 2.70
C VAL A 6 -10.46 3.84 3.62
N ARG A 7 -10.81 5.14 3.64
CA ARG A 7 -11.93 5.65 4.45
C ARG A 7 -13.30 5.17 3.99
N GLY A 8 -13.49 4.88 2.70
CA GLY A 8 -14.75 4.38 2.16
C GLY A 8 -14.92 2.86 2.24
N LEU A 9 -13.84 2.10 2.52
CA LEU A 9 -13.89 0.65 2.59
C LEU A 9 -14.93 0.08 3.58
N PRO A 10 -15.10 0.61 4.81
CA PRO A 10 -16.08 0.07 5.75
C PRO A 10 -17.50 0.02 5.21
N ASP A 11 -17.89 1.00 4.38
CA ASP A 11 -19.24 1.11 3.79
C ASP A 11 -19.48 0.09 2.65
N HIS A 12 -18.42 -0.53 2.15
CA HIS A 12 -18.45 -1.43 0.99
C HIS A 12 -18.07 -2.88 1.32
N LEU A 13 -17.59 -3.16 2.54
CA LEU A 13 -17.25 -4.51 2.96
C LEU A 13 -18.49 -5.29 3.38
N THR A 14 -18.58 -6.54 2.90
CA THR A 14 -19.56 -7.51 3.41
C THR A 14 -19.14 -8.03 4.79
N PRO A 15 -20.03 -8.67 5.56
CA PRO A 15 -19.64 -9.36 6.79
C PRO A 15 -18.52 -10.35 6.53
N ARG A 16 -17.38 -10.20 7.24
CA ARG A 16 -16.13 -10.96 7.03
C ARG A 16 -15.46 -10.76 5.67
N GLY A 17 -15.88 -9.75 4.90
CA GLY A 17 -15.23 -9.35 3.67
C GLY A 17 -13.83 -8.78 3.92
N GLU A 18 -12.97 -8.91 2.92
CA GLU A 18 -11.63 -8.32 2.92
C GLU A 18 -11.47 -7.35 1.76
N ALA A 19 -10.73 -6.27 2.00
CA ALA A 19 -10.21 -5.40 0.96
C ALA A 19 -8.71 -5.67 0.80
N TRP A 20 -8.30 -5.89 -0.45
CA TRP A 20 -6.91 -6.18 -0.78
C TRP A 20 -6.31 -4.98 -1.48
N LEU A 21 -5.24 -4.45 -0.90
CA LEU A 21 -4.57 -3.26 -1.39
C LEU A 21 -3.12 -3.58 -1.72
N VAL A 22 -2.73 -3.42 -2.98
CA VAL A 22 -1.35 -3.61 -3.45
C VAL A 22 -0.69 -2.24 -3.54
N VAL A 23 0.32 -1.98 -2.70
CA VAL A 23 0.98 -0.68 -2.59
C VAL A 23 2.49 -0.84 -2.61
N SER A 24 3.14 0.03 -3.38
CA SER A 24 4.58 0.22 -3.38
C SER A 24 5.03 1.12 -2.23
N ASP A 25 6.21 0.85 -1.68
CA ASP A 25 6.93 1.71 -0.73
C ASP A 25 7.71 2.86 -1.40
N LEU A 26 7.56 3.05 -2.71
CA LEU A 26 8.24 4.12 -3.45
C LEU A 26 7.97 5.52 -2.88
N PRO A 27 6.74 5.89 -2.45
CA PRO A 27 6.51 7.17 -1.77
C PRO A 27 7.33 7.33 -0.49
N GLU A 28 7.54 6.26 0.28
CA GLU A 28 8.41 6.24 1.46
C GLU A 28 9.88 6.38 1.06
N LEU A 29 10.32 5.66 0.03
CA LEU A 29 11.69 5.78 -0.51
C LEU A 29 11.99 7.19 -1.04
N LEU A 30 10.96 7.90 -1.52
CA LEU A 30 11.02 9.29 -1.94
C LEU A 30 10.87 10.30 -0.79
N GLY A 31 10.59 9.85 0.43
CA GLY A 31 10.32 10.72 1.58
C GLY A 31 9.00 11.48 1.52
N LEU A 32 8.08 11.08 0.63
CA LEU A 32 6.78 11.72 0.41
C LEU A 32 5.70 11.18 1.36
N ARG A 33 5.93 10.04 1.99
CA ARG A 33 4.99 9.40 2.92
C ARG A 33 5.75 8.80 4.10
N ASP A 34 5.22 9.01 5.31
CA ASP A 34 5.69 8.32 6.50
C ASP A 34 5.30 6.83 6.43
N PRO A 35 6.21 5.88 6.72
CA PRO A 35 5.90 4.45 6.72
C PRO A 35 4.72 4.05 7.62
N ALA A 36 4.43 4.82 8.67
CA ALA A 36 3.29 4.62 9.57
C ALA A 36 1.98 5.23 9.03
N ALA A 37 2.02 6.04 7.98
CA ALA A 37 0.84 6.74 7.47
C ALA A 37 -0.26 5.78 6.99
N LEU A 38 0.09 4.71 6.29
CA LEU A 38 -0.90 3.73 5.81
C LEU A 38 -1.52 2.91 6.96
N PRO A 39 -0.75 2.31 7.88
CA PRO A 39 -1.31 1.71 9.09
C PRO A 39 -2.21 2.65 9.91
N ALA A 40 -1.80 3.91 10.07
CA ALA A 40 -2.60 4.92 10.78
C ALA A 40 -3.91 5.23 10.05
N LEU A 41 -3.91 5.36 8.72
CA LEU A 41 -5.10 5.56 7.92
C LEU A 41 -6.08 4.38 8.01
N VAL A 42 -5.56 3.14 8.01
CA VAL A 42 -6.36 1.93 8.18
C VAL A 42 -7.05 1.92 9.54
N SER A 43 -6.29 2.17 10.61
CA SER A 43 -6.82 2.23 11.97
C SER A 43 -7.86 3.35 12.13
N ALA A 44 -7.60 4.54 11.57
CA ALA A 44 -8.53 5.66 11.61
C ALA A 44 -9.84 5.40 10.84
N ALA A 45 -9.82 4.48 9.87
CA ALA A 45 -11.02 4.04 9.15
C ALA A 45 -11.79 2.91 9.89
N GLY A 46 -11.39 2.52 11.11
CA GLY A 46 -12.01 1.42 11.84
C GLY A 46 -11.72 0.03 11.26
N LEU A 47 -10.69 -0.06 10.40
CA LEU A 47 -10.23 -1.30 9.80
C LEU A 47 -9.03 -1.86 10.55
N VAL A 48 -8.77 -3.14 10.33
CA VAL A 48 -7.58 -3.84 10.82
C VAL A 48 -6.80 -4.44 9.66
N VAL A 49 -5.48 -4.48 9.82
CA VAL A 49 -4.59 -5.23 8.93
C VAL A 49 -4.68 -6.69 9.32
N ARG A 50 -5.31 -7.51 8.47
CA ARG A 50 -5.43 -8.96 8.66
C ARG A 50 -4.13 -9.68 8.31
N ASP A 51 -3.43 -9.20 7.28
CA ASP A 51 -2.19 -9.82 6.80
C ASP A 51 -1.41 -8.85 5.89
N ARG A 52 -0.11 -9.12 5.71
CA ARG A 52 0.79 -8.39 4.80
C ARG A 52 1.71 -9.35 4.08
N LEU A 53 1.70 -9.29 2.76
CA LEU A 53 2.63 -10.06 1.92
C LEU A 53 3.46 -9.09 1.09
N THR A 54 4.78 -9.25 1.11
CA THR A 54 5.72 -8.39 0.38
C THR A 54 6.37 -9.13 -0.77
N ALA A 55 6.61 -8.45 -1.87
CA ALA A 55 7.36 -8.94 -3.01
C ALA A 55 8.20 -7.82 -3.64
N THR A 56 9.35 -8.17 -4.17
CA THR A 56 10.12 -7.28 -5.04
C THR A 56 9.45 -7.25 -6.42
N PRO A 57 9.13 -6.06 -6.97
CA PRO A 57 8.51 -5.96 -8.28
C PRO A 57 9.43 -6.53 -9.37
N THR A 58 8.90 -7.41 -10.21
CA THR A 58 9.56 -7.93 -11.40
C THR A 58 9.30 -7.00 -12.58
N THR A 59 9.73 -5.74 -12.48
CA THR A 59 9.55 -4.79 -13.59
C THR A 59 10.51 -5.06 -14.74
N ARG A 60 10.05 -4.76 -15.95
CA ARG A 60 10.90 -4.60 -17.14
C ARG A 60 11.97 -3.53 -16.84
N ALA A 61 13.20 -3.74 -17.31
CA ALA A 61 14.34 -2.86 -17.03
C ALA A 61 13.96 -1.38 -17.20
N PRO A 62 14.30 -0.52 -16.22
CA PRO A 62 13.99 0.91 -16.31
C PRO A 62 14.65 1.50 -17.57
N HIS A 63 13.96 2.45 -18.21
CA HIS A 63 14.56 3.21 -19.29
C HIS A 63 15.81 3.94 -18.75
N ALA A 64 16.85 4.06 -19.59
CA ALA A 64 18.14 4.61 -19.20
C ALA A 64 18.04 6.00 -18.55
N ASP A 65 17.01 6.78 -18.89
CA ASP A 65 16.77 8.13 -18.41
C ASP A 65 15.74 8.22 -17.27
N ASP A 66 15.35 7.11 -16.64
CA ASP A 66 14.40 7.12 -15.51
C ASP A 66 15.10 7.59 -14.22
N PRO A 67 14.77 8.79 -13.68
CA PRO A 67 15.36 9.29 -12.44
C PRO A 67 15.00 8.43 -11.22
N LEU A 68 13.97 7.58 -11.33
CA LEU A 68 13.54 6.67 -10.26
C LEU A 68 14.27 5.32 -10.33
N ALA A 69 15.08 5.04 -11.36
CA ALA A 69 15.76 3.75 -11.52
C ALA A 69 16.51 3.26 -10.26
N PRO A 70 17.26 4.11 -9.52
CA PRO A 70 17.93 3.68 -8.29
C PRO A 70 16.95 3.29 -7.17
N LEU A 71 15.76 3.90 -7.16
CA LEU A 71 14.71 3.63 -6.16
C LEU A 71 13.87 2.41 -6.56
N ARG A 72 13.59 2.23 -7.85
CA ARG A 72 12.91 1.04 -8.40
C ARG A 72 13.65 -0.26 -8.08
N GLY A 73 14.99 -0.22 -8.04
CA GLY A 73 15.79 -1.38 -7.60
C GLY A 73 15.65 -1.73 -6.12
N ARG A 74 15.14 -0.81 -5.29
CA ARG A 74 14.93 -0.98 -3.85
C ARG A 74 13.46 -1.12 -3.47
N GLU A 75 12.57 -0.87 -4.42
CA GLU A 75 11.13 -0.86 -4.23
C GLU A 75 10.64 -2.23 -3.75
N THR A 76 9.75 -2.19 -2.77
CA THR A 76 8.98 -3.35 -2.29
C THR A 76 7.50 -3.07 -2.49
N VAL A 77 6.81 -4.03 -3.10
CA VAL A 77 5.35 -4.00 -3.22
C VAL A 77 4.76 -4.88 -2.13
N THR A 78 3.81 -4.33 -1.38
CA THR A 78 3.10 -5.05 -0.33
C THR A 78 1.63 -5.22 -0.70
N LEU A 79 1.12 -6.45 -0.64
CA LEU A 79 -0.30 -6.75 -0.52
C LEU A 79 -0.71 -6.59 0.95
N TRP A 80 -1.63 -5.67 1.20
CA TRP A 80 -2.28 -5.46 2.49
C TRP A 80 -3.67 -6.09 2.44
N ARG A 81 -3.93 -7.03 3.34
CA ARG A 81 -5.27 -7.59 3.54
C ARG A 81 -5.92 -6.85 4.68
N LEU A 82 -6.99 -6.12 4.38
CA LEU A 82 -7.72 -5.27 5.32
C LEU A 82 -9.10 -5.87 5.57
N GLY A 83 -9.62 -5.72 6.77
CA GLY A 83 -11.00 -6.06 7.09
C GLY A 83 -11.54 -5.13 8.18
N THR A 84 -12.84 -5.17 8.42
CA THR A 84 -13.42 -4.59 9.64
C THR A 84 -12.84 -5.30 10.86
N ALA A 85 -12.74 -4.62 12.02
CA ALA A 85 -12.29 -5.25 13.27
C ALA A 85 -13.04 -6.55 13.58
#